data_AF-A0A1B8GVX5-F1
#
_entry.id   AF-A0A1B8GVX5-F1
#
_cell.length_a   1.000
_cell.length_b   1.000
_cell.length_c   1.000
_cell.angle_alpha   90.00
_cell.angle_beta   90.00
_cell.angle_gamma   90.00
#
_symmetry.space_group_name_H-M   'P 1'
#
loop_
_entity.id
_entity.type
_entity.pdbx_description
1 polymer ?
#
loop_
_entity_poly.entity_id
_entity_poly.type
_entity_poly.pdbx_seq_one_letter_code
_entity_poly.pdbx_strand_id
1 'polypeptide(L)'
;MATVRICVCGDEGTGKSSLITSLVKDIFVTNKIQSVLPHITIPPSIGTPENVTTTIVDTSALPQERNTLRKEIRKSNVILLVYSDHYSYERVALFWMPYFRSLGVNVPVVLCANKSDITANGTTAQVVEDEMLPVMAEFKEIDSCIRTSAREHHNVNEVFFLCQKAVTHPIAPLFDSKEGVLKPSAVAALRRIFYLCDKDQDGYLNDQEMHAFQAKCFQKPLSPDDLENIKLSITRGSERSTVDQGIDIDGFIHLNKIFAEKGRHETIWIILRTFQYTDSLSLKDSFLNPKFDVPEYASAELSPAGYRFFVDLFLVFDKDNDGGLNNDELAALFAPTPGLPQSWNDSSFPSSTVRNDAGLVTLQGWLAQWSMTTFVEPKTTLSYLAYLGFEPASSRESTTAALKITKARKRRRRPGRVERNVMLCYVLGAPGSGKSSLLDAFLNRPFDSLYHPTIKPRTAVNSVELQGGKQCYLILEELGELEPAILENTSKLEACDLICYTYDSSDPDSFSHIVNLRKKYPHLDDLPNIYVALKADLDKTTQRSEQQPDQYTVGLMMNAPLHVSVTWHSISELFVTLAEAAINPSIAFPKSEEEPPDRTGLYVALGATVCAAVAAVMIWRRTTAVS
;
A
#
# COMPACT_ATOMS: atom_id res chain seq x y z
N MET A 1 -4.24 20.63 -7.26
CA MET A 1 -3.30 21.73 -6.97
C MET A 1 -3.72 22.38 -5.67
N ALA A 2 -2.82 22.48 -4.70
CA ALA A 2 -3.13 23.17 -3.44
C ALA A 2 -3.41 24.65 -3.74
N THR A 3 -4.41 25.22 -3.09
CA THR A 3 -4.74 26.65 -3.15
C THR A 3 -4.65 27.18 -1.72
N VAL A 4 -3.88 28.24 -1.52
CA VAL A 4 -3.72 28.87 -0.20
C VAL A 4 -4.51 30.17 -0.19
N ARG A 5 -5.49 30.28 0.71
CA ARG A 5 -6.26 31.51 0.95
C ARG A 5 -5.73 32.23 2.19
N ILE A 6 -5.08 33.37 1.99
CA ILE A 6 -4.56 34.26 3.02
C ILE A 6 -5.63 35.32 3.33
N CYS A 7 -6.08 35.39 4.57
CA CYS A 7 -6.99 36.44 5.05
C CYS A 7 -6.19 37.49 5.82
N VAL A 8 -6.09 38.71 5.30
CA VAL A 8 -5.35 39.80 5.93
C VAL A 8 -6.26 40.54 6.91
N CYS A 9 -5.99 40.40 8.20
CA CYS A 9 -6.76 40.94 9.31
C CYS A 9 -5.95 41.96 10.10
N GLY A 10 -6.61 42.78 10.91
CA GLY A 10 -5.97 43.81 11.73
C GLY A 10 -6.80 45.08 11.81
N ASP A 11 -6.49 45.93 12.78
CA ASP A 11 -7.28 47.15 13.04
C ASP A 11 -7.20 48.16 11.89
N GLU A 12 -8.08 49.16 11.93
CA GLU A 12 -8.07 50.24 10.95
C GLU A 12 -6.74 51.01 11.03
N GLY A 13 -6.19 51.37 9.86
CA GLY A 13 -4.94 52.10 9.79
C GLY A 13 -3.66 51.28 9.94
N THR A 14 -3.69 49.96 10.19
CA THR A 14 -2.46 49.14 10.33
C THR A 14 -1.69 48.90 9.03
N GLY A 15 -2.24 49.32 7.88
CA GLY A 15 -1.56 49.28 6.58
C GLY A 15 -1.76 47.99 5.77
N LYS A 16 -2.83 47.22 6.04
CA LYS A 16 -3.20 45.99 5.33
C LYS A 16 -3.23 46.15 3.80
N SER A 17 -4.05 47.07 3.28
CA SER A 17 -4.19 47.32 1.84
C SER A 17 -2.89 47.83 1.22
N SER A 18 -2.10 48.63 1.96
CA SER A 18 -0.78 49.09 1.51
C SER A 18 0.20 47.93 1.37
N LEU A 19 0.23 47.00 2.33
CA LEU A 19 1.09 45.82 2.31
C LEU A 19 0.78 44.92 1.10
N ILE A 20 -0.51 44.67 0.84
CA ILE A 20 -0.97 43.89 -0.32
C ILE A 20 -0.64 44.60 -1.64
N THR A 21 -0.88 45.92 -1.71
CA THR A 21 -0.57 46.71 -2.93
C THR A 21 0.92 46.70 -3.21
N SER A 22 1.74 46.80 -2.16
CA SER A 22 3.19 46.76 -2.26
C SER A 22 3.65 45.44 -2.87
N LEU A 23 3.17 44.30 -2.34
CA LEU A 23 3.43 42.96 -2.92
C LEU A 23 3.11 42.87 -4.42
N VAL A 24 1.96 43.40 -4.84
CA VAL A 24 1.48 43.23 -6.22
C VAL A 24 2.18 44.16 -7.21
N LYS A 25 2.58 45.36 -6.78
CA LYS A 25 3.13 46.39 -7.67
C LYS A 25 4.64 46.56 -7.58
N ASP A 26 5.30 45.92 -6.62
CA ASP A 26 6.71 46.15 -6.28
C ASP A 26 7.05 47.63 -6.01
N ILE A 27 6.04 48.47 -5.71
CA ILE A 27 6.21 49.88 -5.33
C ILE A 27 5.21 50.29 -4.25
N PHE A 28 5.62 51.23 -3.38
CA PHE A 28 4.71 51.87 -2.46
C PHE A 28 3.86 52.92 -3.17
N VAL A 29 2.53 52.75 -3.15
CA VAL A 29 1.60 53.70 -3.77
C VAL A 29 1.33 54.85 -2.81
N THR A 30 1.77 56.05 -3.18
CA THR A 30 1.59 57.28 -2.41
C THR A 30 0.20 57.92 -2.58
N ASN A 31 -0.52 57.56 -3.64
CA ASN A 31 -1.90 58.01 -3.89
C ASN A 31 -2.91 57.27 -3.01
N LYS A 32 -4.09 57.87 -2.77
CA LYS A 32 -5.15 57.28 -1.94
C LYS A 32 -5.57 55.91 -2.48
N ILE A 33 -5.31 54.86 -1.70
CA ILE A 33 -5.69 53.47 -1.99
C ILE A 33 -7.12 53.22 -1.47
N GLN A 34 -7.84 52.26 -2.07
CA GLN A 34 -9.11 51.78 -1.53
C GLN A 34 -8.91 51.23 -0.11
N SER A 35 -9.94 51.36 0.74
CA SER A 35 -9.90 50.88 2.14
C SER A 35 -9.89 49.36 2.26
N VAL A 36 -10.40 48.66 1.25
CA VAL A 36 -10.35 47.20 1.10
C VAL A 36 -10.14 46.89 -0.38
N LEU A 37 -9.13 46.08 -0.68
CA LEU A 37 -8.85 45.65 -2.05
C LEU A 37 -9.75 44.47 -2.50
N PRO A 38 -10.05 44.34 -3.81
CA PRO A 38 -10.69 43.14 -4.32
C PRO A 38 -9.79 41.90 -4.13
N HIS A 39 -10.38 40.71 -4.17
CA HIS A 39 -9.61 39.46 -4.07
C HIS A 39 -8.51 39.40 -5.12
N ILE A 40 -7.28 39.10 -4.67
CA ILE A 40 -6.11 38.99 -5.54
C ILE A 40 -5.73 37.52 -5.61
N THR A 41 -5.62 36.99 -6.82
CA THR A 41 -5.14 35.63 -7.05
C THR A 41 -3.81 35.68 -7.77
N ILE A 42 -2.76 35.21 -7.11
CA ILE A 42 -1.42 35.09 -7.66
C ILE A 42 -1.28 33.65 -8.20
N PRO A 43 -1.10 33.48 -9.52
CA PRO A 43 -0.95 32.16 -10.12
C PRO A 43 0.40 31.53 -9.73
N PRO A 44 0.54 30.19 -9.85
CA PRO A 44 1.82 29.52 -9.71
C PRO A 44 2.81 30.08 -10.75
N SER A 45 3.92 30.63 -10.29
CA SER A 45 4.97 31.15 -11.17
C SER A 45 6.35 30.73 -10.65
N ILE A 46 7.38 30.89 -11.49
CA ILE A 46 8.78 30.52 -11.19
C ILE A 46 9.34 31.28 -9.96
N GLY A 47 8.63 32.29 -9.43
CA GLY A 47 8.97 33.02 -8.21
C GLY A 47 8.07 32.74 -6.99
N THR A 48 7.01 31.93 -7.11
CA THR A 48 6.19 31.52 -5.95
C THR A 48 6.74 30.24 -5.34
N PRO A 49 6.98 30.19 -4.03
CA PRO A 49 7.33 28.96 -3.31
C PRO A 49 6.33 27.85 -3.62
N GLU A 50 6.84 26.68 -4.01
CA GLU A 50 6.07 25.43 -4.14
C GLU A 50 4.94 25.37 -5.20
N ASN A 51 4.89 26.29 -6.16
CA ASN A 51 3.92 26.25 -7.27
C ASN A 51 2.44 26.25 -6.81
N VAL A 52 2.15 26.92 -5.69
CA VAL A 52 0.81 26.98 -5.08
C VAL A 52 0.07 28.23 -5.57
N THR A 53 -1.22 28.09 -5.92
CA THR A 53 -2.06 29.25 -6.22
C THR A 53 -2.42 29.98 -4.93
N THR A 54 -2.08 31.26 -4.82
CA THR A 54 -2.31 32.04 -3.59
C THR A 54 -3.43 33.05 -3.82
N THR A 55 -4.45 33.03 -2.96
CA THR A 55 -5.52 34.02 -2.94
C THR A 55 -5.39 34.89 -1.71
N ILE A 56 -5.22 36.20 -1.89
CA ILE A 56 -5.09 37.18 -0.82
C ILE A 56 -6.40 37.94 -0.71
N VAL A 57 -6.94 37.98 0.51
CA VAL A 57 -8.20 38.64 0.83
C VAL A 57 -7.91 39.76 1.82
N ASP A 58 -8.08 40.99 1.38
CA ASP A 58 -8.06 42.17 2.26
C ASP A 58 -9.39 42.25 3.02
N THR A 59 -9.35 42.64 4.29
CA THR A 59 -10.56 42.71 5.12
C THR A 59 -10.63 44.00 5.92
N SER A 60 -11.84 44.45 6.24
CA SER A 60 -12.09 45.59 7.12
C SER A 60 -12.45 45.15 8.53
N ALA A 61 -11.95 45.90 9.51
CA ALA A 61 -12.31 45.76 10.92
C ALA A 61 -13.57 46.56 11.31
N LEU A 62 -14.17 47.30 10.37
CA LEU A 62 -15.32 48.16 10.63
C LEU A 62 -16.56 47.34 11.07
N PRO A 63 -17.37 47.83 12.03
CA PRO A 63 -18.54 47.11 12.54
C PRO A 63 -19.52 46.66 11.45
N GLN A 64 -19.73 47.49 10.43
CA GLN A 64 -20.62 47.19 9.30
C GLN A 64 -20.12 46.03 8.42
N GLU A 65 -18.81 45.78 8.34
CA GLU A 65 -18.22 44.71 7.52
C GLU A 65 -17.97 43.42 8.30
N ARG A 66 -18.34 43.38 9.59
CA ARG A 66 -18.03 42.28 10.50
C ARG A 66 -18.59 40.93 10.04
N ASN A 67 -19.73 40.92 9.35
CA ASN A 67 -20.29 39.69 8.78
C ASN A 67 -19.47 39.16 7.59
N THR A 68 -18.90 40.05 6.77
CA THR A 68 -18.00 39.69 5.67
C THR A 68 -16.68 39.18 6.23
N LEU A 69 -16.09 39.89 7.18
CA LEU A 69 -14.87 39.46 7.90
C LEU A 69 -15.01 38.03 8.46
N ARG A 70 -16.13 37.73 9.14
CA ARG A 70 -16.40 36.37 9.66
C ARG A 70 -16.42 35.30 8.58
N LYS A 71 -17.04 35.60 7.42
CA LYS A 71 -17.12 34.67 6.29
C LYS A 71 -15.74 34.40 5.70
N GLU A 72 -14.91 35.43 5.58
CA GLU A 72 -13.58 35.32 4.98
C GLU A 72 -12.58 34.62 5.89
N ILE A 73 -12.60 34.91 7.20
CA ILE A 73 -11.79 34.18 8.19
C ILE A 73 -12.11 32.68 8.15
N ARG A 74 -13.39 32.29 8.14
CA ARG A 74 -13.79 30.86 8.10
C ARG A 74 -13.37 30.11 6.85
N LYS A 75 -13.13 30.81 5.74
CA LYS A 75 -12.68 30.22 4.47
C LYS A 75 -11.16 30.20 4.33
N SER A 76 -10.45 30.92 5.20
CA SER A 76 -9.01 31.08 5.10
C SER A 76 -8.26 29.80 5.47
N ASN A 77 -7.10 29.60 4.86
CA ASN A 77 -6.15 28.56 5.27
C ASN A 77 -5.09 29.11 6.24
N VAL A 78 -4.87 30.42 6.22
CA VAL A 78 -3.95 31.15 7.08
C VAL A 78 -4.44 32.59 7.26
N ILE A 79 -4.21 33.15 8.44
CA ILE A 79 -4.53 34.54 8.76
C ILE A 79 -3.23 35.33 8.85
N LEU A 80 -3.15 36.42 8.09
CA LEU A 80 -2.09 37.42 8.25
C LEU A 80 -2.63 38.52 9.17
N LEU A 81 -2.23 38.53 10.44
CA LEU A 81 -2.67 39.52 11.41
C LEU A 81 -1.70 40.68 11.48
N VAL A 82 -2.14 41.87 11.07
CA VAL A 82 -1.29 43.06 10.93
C VAL A 82 -1.57 44.06 12.04
N TYR A 83 -0.53 44.42 12.79
CA TYR A 83 -0.50 45.52 13.75
C TYR A 83 0.57 46.55 13.36
N SER A 84 0.50 47.77 13.88
CA SER A 84 1.48 48.82 13.54
C SER A 84 1.87 49.77 14.66
N ASP A 85 1.19 49.71 15.80
CA ASP A 85 1.42 50.57 16.96
C ASP A 85 1.05 49.82 18.24
N HIS A 86 1.36 50.42 19.40
CA HIS A 86 1.12 49.79 20.70
C HIS A 86 -0.37 49.44 20.92
N TYR A 87 -1.30 50.28 20.46
CA TYR A 87 -2.73 50.03 20.58
C TYR A 87 -3.18 48.80 19.78
N SER A 88 -2.77 48.69 18.50
CA SER A 88 -3.11 47.53 17.67
C SER A 88 -2.39 46.27 18.10
N TYR A 89 -1.21 46.38 18.72
CA TYR A 89 -0.49 45.27 19.37
C TYR A 89 -1.29 44.70 20.55
N GLU A 90 -1.72 45.53 21.52
CA GLU A 90 -2.51 45.06 22.67
C GLU A 90 -3.80 44.34 22.24
N ARG A 91 -4.40 44.80 21.14
CA ARG A 91 -5.60 44.19 20.57
C ARG A 91 -5.38 42.82 19.93
N VAL A 92 -4.14 42.42 19.65
CA VAL A 92 -3.83 41.05 19.20
C VAL A 92 -4.32 40.04 20.25
N ALA A 93 -3.84 40.18 21.48
CA ALA A 93 -4.18 39.29 22.58
C ALA A 93 -5.59 39.54 23.14
N LEU A 94 -6.02 40.80 23.23
CA LEU A 94 -7.29 41.16 23.87
C LEU A 94 -8.53 40.97 22.97
N PHE A 95 -8.36 41.04 21.65
CA PHE A 95 -9.48 41.02 20.71
C PHE A 95 -9.30 39.97 19.61
N TRP A 96 -8.25 40.07 18.78
CA TRP A 96 -8.16 39.30 17.54
C TRP A 96 -8.04 37.79 17.77
N MET A 97 -7.12 37.37 18.64
CA MET A 97 -6.93 35.94 18.94
C MET A 97 -8.15 35.31 19.62
N PRO A 98 -8.74 35.91 20.68
CA PRO A 98 -10.02 35.43 21.24
C PRO A 98 -11.15 35.41 20.21
N TYR A 99 -11.19 36.39 19.29
CA TYR A 99 -12.20 36.47 18.25
C TYR A 99 -12.08 35.32 17.25
N PHE A 100 -10.87 34.97 16.79
CA PHE A 100 -10.66 33.81 15.90
C PHE A 100 -11.12 32.52 16.57
N ARG A 101 -10.75 32.31 17.84
CA ARG A 101 -11.19 31.15 18.64
C ARG A 101 -12.72 31.10 18.76
N SER A 102 -13.38 32.24 19.01
CA SER A 102 -14.85 32.32 19.09
C SER A 102 -15.56 31.93 17.80
N LEU A 103 -14.88 32.01 16.65
CA LEU A 103 -15.41 31.61 15.35
C LEU A 103 -15.19 30.12 15.04
N GLY A 104 -14.50 29.38 15.92
CA GLY A 104 -14.12 27.98 15.71
C GLY A 104 -13.01 27.80 14.67
N VAL A 105 -12.22 28.86 14.42
CA VAL A 105 -11.19 28.87 13.39
C VAL A 105 -9.86 28.46 14.01
N ASN A 106 -9.30 27.35 13.54
CA ASN A 106 -8.04 26.78 14.00
C ASN A 106 -7.05 26.66 12.83
N VAL A 107 -6.70 27.82 12.27
CA VAL A 107 -5.74 27.94 11.15
C VAL A 107 -4.52 28.73 11.64
N PRO A 108 -3.33 28.51 11.05
CA PRO A 108 -2.14 29.26 11.44
C PRO A 108 -2.33 30.77 11.27
N VAL A 109 -1.72 31.52 12.18
CA VAL A 109 -1.68 32.99 12.18
C VAL A 109 -0.23 33.43 12.01
N VAL A 110 0.03 34.25 10.99
CA VAL A 110 1.30 34.96 10.86
C VAL A 110 1.10 36.37 11.40
N LEU A 111 1.83 36.71 12.45
CA LEU A 111 1.75 38.03 13.08
C LEU A 111 2.73 38.99 12.39
N CYS A 112 2.22 40.13 11.95
CA CYS A 112 2.97 41.10 11.16
C CYS A 112 2.98 42.47 11.83
N ALA A 113 4.16 42.91 12.26
CA ALA A 113 4.42 44.25 12.76
C ALA A 113 4.77 45.17 11.59
N ASN A 114 3.77 45.84 11.02
CA ASN A 114 3.92 46.69 9.85
C ASN A 114 4.26 48.14 10.24
N LYS A 115 4.74 48.94 9.28
CA LYS A 115 5.23 50.32 9.46
C LYS A 115 6.48 50.43 10.31
N SER A 116 7.38 49.45 10.19
CA SER A 116 8.66 49.49 10.89
C SER A 116 9.52 50.74 10.56
N ASP A 117 9.19 51.45 9.47
CA ASP A 117 9.81 52.72 9.07
C ASP A 117 9.41 53.93 9.94
N ILE A 118 8.27 53.85 10.65
CA ILE A 118 7.74 54.97 11.46
C ILE A 118 8.02 54.76 12.96
N THR A 119 8.11 53.51 13.40
CA THR A 119 8.38 53.17 14.79
C THR A 119 9.86 53.37 15.14
N ALA A 120 10.18 54.50 15.79
CA ALA A 120 11.51 54.81 16.33
C ALA A 120 11.83 54.12 17.68
N ASN A 121 10.92 53.30 18.21
CA ASN A 121 11.07 52.67 19.51
C ASN A 121 11.70 51.28 19.36
N GLY A 122 13.02 51.26 19.49
CA GLY A 122 13.79 50.04 19.75
C GLY A 122 14.41 49.38 18.53
N THR A 123 15.53 48.69 18.76
CA THR A 123 16.17 47.85 17.73
C THR A 123 15.25 46.68 17.39
N THR A 124 15.43 46.05 16.22
CA THR A 124 14.67 44.85 15.83
C THR A 124 14.69 43.76 16.90
N ALA A 125 15.79 43.61 17.63
CA ALA A 125 15.91 42.65 18.72
C ALA A 125 14.93 42.94 19.87
N GLN A 126 14.77 44.21 20.26
CA GLN A 126 13.88 44.61 21.35
C GLN A 126 12.41 44.33 21.03
N VAL A 127 11.97 44.68 19.80
CA VAL A 127 10.58 44.39 19.39
C VAL A 127 10.30 42.88 19.35
N VAL A 128 11.28 42.07 18.95
CA VAL A 128 11.13 40.61 18.96
C VAL A 128 10.99 40.09 20.40
N GLU A 129 11.83 40.57 21.30
CA GLU A 129 11.88 40.11 22.70
C GLU A 129 10.67 40.59 23.54
N ASP A 130 10.30 41.86 23.39
CA ASP A 130 9.27 42.50 24.21
C ASP A 130 7.84 42.30 23.68
N GLU A 131 7.67 42.14 22.35
CA GLU A 131 6.34 42.02 21.72
C GLU A 131 6.08 40.64 21.11
N MET A 132 6.97 40.14 20.25
CA MET A 132 6.68 38.96 19.44
C MET A 132 6.77 37.65 20.21
N LEU A 133 7.85 37.44 20.97
CA LEU A 133 8.06 36.20 21.74
C LEU A 133 6.96 35.95 22.79
N PRO A 134 6.50 36.94 23.58
CA PRO A 134 5.43 36.72 24.56
C PRO A 134 4.12 36.28 23.91
N VAL A 135 3.74 36.92 22.80
CA VAL A 135 2.50 36.64 22.09
C VAL A 135 2.54 35.27 21.40
N MET A 136 3.69 34.87 20.84
CA MET A 136 3.90 33.51 20.31
C MET A 136 3.80 32.44 21.41
N ALA A 137 4.33 32.71 22.61
CA ALA A 137 4.26 31.79 23.73
C ALA A 137 2.83 31.64 24.27
N GLU A 138 2.04 32.72 24.24
CA GLU A 138 0.65 32.72 24.72
C GLU A 138 -0.32 32.03 23.74
N PHE A 139 -0.13 32.21 22.43
CA PHE A 139 -1.05 31.72 21.41
C PHE A 139 -0.40 30.71 20.46
N LYS A 140 -0.72 29.41 20.63
CA LYS A 140 -0.22 28.32 19.78
C LYS A 140 -0.59 28.45 18.30
N GLU A 141 -1.65 29.18 17.99
CA GLU A 141 -2.08 29.43 16.61
C GLU A 141 -1.14 30.39 15.88
N ILE A 142 -0.33 31.18 16.59
CA ILE A 142 0.66 32.07 16.00
C ILE A 142 1.89 31.25 15.62
N ASP A 143 2.04 31.06 14.31
CA ASP A 143 3.10 30.24 13.73
C ASP A 143 4.43 31.00 13.66
N SER A 144 4.36 32.23 13.17
CA SER A 144 5.53 33.06 12.89
C SER A 144 5.22 34.53 13.13
N CYS A 145 6.23 35.29 13.57
CA CYS A 145 6.17 36.75 13.68
C CYS A 145 7.18 37.41 12.73
N ILE A 146 6.80 38.51 12.11
CA ILE A 146 7.66 39.25 11.18
C ILE A 146 7.43 40.75 11.25
N ARG A 147 8.51 41.53 11.13
CA ARG A 147 8.44 42.98 10.96
C ARG A 147 8.48 43.34 9.49
N THR A 148 7.61 44.24 9.06
CA THR A 148 7.52 44.68 7.66
C THR A 148 7.43 46.20 7.55
N SER A 149 7.88 46.72 6.40
CA SER A 149 7.57 48.08 5.97
C SER A 149 7.04 48.03 4.55
N ALA A 150 5.73 48.26 4.39
CA ALA A 150 5.14 48.41 3.07
C ALA A 150 5.76 49.57 2.28
N ARG A 151 6.27 50.62 2.96
CA ARG A 151 6.87 51.82 2.35
C ARG A 151 8.27 51.55 1.81
N GLU A 152 9.12 50.90 2.61
CA GLU A 152 10.50 50.58 2.23
C GLU A 152 10.63 49.25 1.50
N HIS A 153 9.51 48.54 1.29
CA HIS A 153 9.50 47.18 0.76
C HIS A 153 10.26 46.16 1.62
N HIS A 154 10.42 46.46 2.91
CA HIS A 154 11.12 45.58 3.82
C HIS A 154 10.23 44.39 4.22
N ASN A 155 10.71 43.17 3.96
CA ASN A 155 10.07 41.89 4.30
C ASN A 155 8.63 41.69 3.76
N VAL A 156 8.22 42.46 2.75
CA VAL A 156 6.88 42.33 2.15
C VAL A 156 6.72 40.97 1.49
N ASN A 157 7.69 40.53 0.69
CA ASN A 157 7.64 39.20 0.08
C ASN A 157 7.70 38.07 1.12
N GLU A 158 8.54 38.26 2.14
CA GLU A 158 8.77 37.27 3.20
C GLU A 158 7.51 37.01 4.04
N VAL A 159 6.69 38.02 4.34
CA VAL A 159 5.48 37.79 5.14
C VAL A 159 4.45 36.93 4.43
N PHE A 160 4.29 37.11 3.11
CA PHE A 160 3.40 36.25 2.31
C PHE A 160 4.01 34.87 2.06
N PHE A 161 5.34 34.77 1.94
CA PHE A 161 6.08 33.51 1.94
C PHE A 161 5.81 32.70 3.21
N LEU A 162 5.95 33.33 4.39
CA LEU A 162 5.65 32.68 5.68
C LEU A 162 4.20 32.23 5.77
N CYS A 163 3.24 33.01 5.25
CA CYS A 163 1.84 32.59 5.21
C CYS A 163 1.63 31.33 4.36
N GLN A 164 2.28 31.23 3.20
CA GLN A 164 2.23 30.02 2.38
C GLN A 164 2.85 28.83 3.12
N LYS A 165 4.05 29.05 3.69
CA LYS A 165 4.80 28.03 4.42
C LYS A 165 4.04 27.47 5.63
N ALA A 166 3.33 28.31 6.39
CA ALA A 166 2.54 27.86 7.53
C ALA A 166 1.42 26.88 7.13
N VAL A 167 0.94 26.95 5.88
CA VAL A 167 -0.07 26.02 5.34
C VAL A 167 0.58 24.81 4.69
N THR A 168 1.65 25.01 3.93
CA THR A 168 2.30 23.93 3.19
C THR A 168 3.23 23.08 4.05
N HIS A 169 3.69 23.57 5.19
CA HIS A 169 4.59 22.87 6.09
C HIS A 169 4.16 23.05 7.55
N PRO A 170 2.95 22.62 7.95
CA PRO A 170 2.43 22.93 9.27
C PRO A 170 3.25 22.24 10.37
N ILE A 171 3.66 23.00 11.40
CA ILE A 171 4.38 22.43 12.56
C ILE A 171 3.44 21.68 13.52
N ALA A 172 2.17 22.08 13.55
CA ALA A 172 1.18 21.57 14.50
C ALA A 172 1.02 20.03 14.53
N PRO A 173 0.98 19.28 13.43
CA PRO A 173 0.93 17.81 13.49
C PRO A 173 2.26 17.16 13.88
N LEU A 174 3.39 17.87 13.76
CA LEU A 174 4.73 17.31 14.00
C LEU A 174 5.18 17.44 15.46
N PHE A 175 4.95 18.59 16.08
CA PHE A 175 5.61 18.97 17.33
C PHE A 175 4.61 19.54 18.34
N ASP A 176 4.78 19.19 19.63
CA ASP A 176 4.11 19.87 20.73
C ASP A 176 5.08 20.86 21.39
N SER A 177 4.82 22.15 21.16
CA SER A 177 5.64 23.24 21.72
C SER A 177 5.58 23.35 23.24
N LYS A 178 4.55 22.81 23.92
CA LYS A 178 4.47 22.85 25.39
C LYS A 178 5.41 21.85 26.05
N GLU A 179 5.38 20.63 25.54
CA GLU A 179 6.18 19.52 26.07
C GLU A 179 7.58 19.50 25.45
N GLY A 180 7.81 20.23 24.36
CA GLY A 180 9.07 20.24 23.64
C GLY A 180 9.38 18.87 23.01
N VAL A 181 8.37 18.15 22.54
CA VAL A 181 8.54 16.80 21.96
C VAL A 181 7.81 16.66 20.63
N LEU A 182 8.33 15.78 19.77
CA LEU A 182 7.62 15.35 18.57
C LEU A 182 6.38 14.54 18.96
N LYS A 183 5.29 14.72 18.21
CA LYS A 183 4.03 14.00 18.45
C LYS A 183 4.19 12.51 18.09
N PRO A 184 3.42 11.61 18.74
CA PRO A 184 3.56 10.16 18.52
C PRO A 184 3.41 9.72 17.07
N SER A 185 2.49 10.33 16.31
CA SER A 185 2.29 10.04 14.87
C SER A 185 3.50 10.44 14.03
N ALA A 186 4.14 11.57 14.34
CA ALA A 186 5.35 12.02 13.65
C ALA A 186 6.52 11.10 13.97
N VAL A 187 6.66 10.69 15.24
CA VAL A 187 7.65 9.71 15.67
C VAL A 187 7.45 8.37 14.98
N ALA A 188 6.22 7.86 14.90
CA ALA A 188 5.90 6.61 14.20
C ALA A 188 6.25 6.69 12.71
N ALA A 189 5.93 7.80 12.05
CA ALA A 189 6.28 8.02 10.65
C ALA A 189 7.81 8.03 10.43
N LEU A 190 8.55 8.75 11.28
CA LEU A 190 10.01 8.83 11.24
C LEU A 190 10.68 7.48 11.55
N ARG A 191 10.13 6.69 12.48
CA ARG A 191 10.59 5.32 12.78
C ARG A 191 10.52 4.41 11.57
N ARG A 192 9.40 4.46 10.84
CA ARG A 192 9.28 3.71 9.59
C ARG A 192 10.27 4.21 8.53
N ILE A 193 10.49 5.52 8.43
CA ILE A 193 11.46 6.07 7.47
C ILE A 193 12.87 5.58 7.79
N PHE A 194 13.27 5.64 9.06
CA PHE A 194 14.53 5.08 9.54
C PHE A 194 14.67 3.61 9.15
N TYR A 195 13.65 2.80 9.46
CA TYR A 195 13.61 1.37 9.10
C TYR A 195 13.84 1.14 7.60
N LEU A 196 13.31 2.00 6.73
CA LEU A 196 13.49 1.86 5.26
C LEU A 196 14.85 2.34 4.75
N CYS A 197 15.52 3.18 5.54
CA CYS A 197 16.82 3.75 5.24
C CYS A 197 17.97 2.86 5.72
N ASP A 198 17.76 2.19 6.85
CA ASP A 198 18.61 1.12 7.38
C ASP A 198 18.50 -0.10 6.44
N LYS A 199 19.49 -0.29 5.56
CA LYS A 199 19.44 -1.29 4.48
C LYS A 199 19.92 -2.65 4.93
N ASP A 200 20.85 -2.70 5.88
CA ASP A 200 21.36 -3.94 6.47
C ASP A 200 20.64 -4.33 7.77
N GLN A 201 19.72 -3.50 8.26
CA GLN A 201 18.90 -3.73 9.46
C GLN A 201 19.75 -3.95 10.71
N ASP A 202 20.91 -3.27 10.80
CA ASP A 202 21.80 -3.33 11.95
C ASP A 202 21.37 -2.41 13.11
N GLY A 203 20.37 -1.56 12.87
CA GLY A 203 19.81 -0.60 13.84
C GLY A 203 20.46 0.78 13.80
N TYR A 204 21.39 1.03 12.88
CA TYR A 204 22.09 2.28 12.68
C TYR A 204 21.97 2.74 11.22
N LEU A 205 22.03 4.05 11.01
CA LEU A 205 22.29 4.63 9.69
C LEU A 205 23.78 4.91 9.59
N ASN A 206 24.49 4.05 8.88
CA ASN A 206 25.89 4.24 8.59
C ASN A 206 26.10 5.40 7.59
N ASP A 207 27.36 5.78 7.33
CA ASP A 207 27.65 6.92 6.46
C ASP A 207 27.07 6.74 5.05
N GLN A 208 27.14 5.53 4.49
CA GLN A 208 26.63 5.28 3.13
C GLN A 208 25.11 5.43 3.07
N GLU A 209 24.40 4.91 4.07
CA GLU A 209 22.95 5.03 4.18
C GLU A 209 22.52 6.46 4.44
N MET A 210 23.27 7.21 5.25
CA MET A 210 23.00 8.64 5.47
C MET A 210 23.19 9.46 4.19
N HIS A 211 24.23 9.16 3.39
CA HIS A 211 24.39 9.79 2.07
C HIS A 211 23.24 9.42 1.12
N ALA A 212 22.80 8.15 1.11
CA ALA A 212 21.68 7.70 0.28
C ALA A 212 20.35 8.36 0.72
N PHE A 213 20.11 8.45 2.02
CA PHE A 213 18.97 9.16 2.60
C PHE A 213 18.96 10.64 2.19
N GLN A 214 20.11 11.33 2.31
CA GLN A 214 20.24 12.72 1.92
C GLN A 214 19.95 12.91 0.43
N ALA A 215 20.56 12.09 -0.43
CA ALA A 215 20.38 12.16 -1.87
C ALA A 215 18.91 11.93 -2.26
N LYS A 216 18.24 10.97 -1.61
CA LYS A 216 16.84 10.65 -1.85
C LYS A 216 15.89 11.78 -1.44
N CYS A 217 16.09 12.37 -0.26
CA CYS A 217 15.18 13.39 0.28
C CYS A 217 15.42 14.79 -0.30
N PHE A 218 16.70 15.18 -0.47
CA PHE A 218 17.06 16.58 -0.75
C PHE A 218 17.69 16.80 -2.12
N GLN A 219 17.98 15.73 -2.87
CA GLN A 219 18.61 15.79 -4.20
C GLN A 219 19.93 16.59 -4.18
N LYS A 220 20.62 16.59 -3.04
CA LYS A 220 21.89 17.27 -2.81
C LYS A 220 22.84 16.31 -2.08
N PRO A 221 24.14 16.32 -2.42
CA PRO A 221 25.12 15.55 -1.66
C PRO A 221 25.26 16.11 -0.24
N LEU A 222 25.54 15.24 0.72
CA LEU A 222 25.96 15.62 2.06
C LEU A 222 27.48 15.84 2.05
N SER A 223 27.96 16.98 2.55
CA SER A 223 29.40 17.17 2.73
C SER A 223 29.89 16.39 3.96
N PRO A 224 31.16 15.94 4.00
CA PRO A 224 31.72 15.27 5.18
C PRO A 224 31.60 16.13 6.44
N ASP A 225 31.87 17.43 6.32
CA ASP A 225 31.77 18.40 7.42
C ASP A 225 30.32 18.52 7.92
N ASP A 226 29.33 18.52 7.02
CA ASP A 226 27.91 18.57 7.42
C ASP A 226 27.49 17.28 8.14
N LEU A 227 27.98 16.12 7.69
CA LEU A 227 27.72 14.83 8.33
C LEU A 227 28.30 14.78 9.75
N GLU A 228 29.54 15.23 9.93
CA GLU A 228 30.16 15.34 11.25
C GLU A 228 29.38 16.31 12.15
N ASN A 229 28.94 17.46 11.62
CA ASN A 229 28.12 18.41 12.36
C ASN A 229 26.76 17.83 12.79
N ILE A 230 26.14 16.98 11.95
CA ILE A 230 24.91 16.26 12.30
C ILE A 230 25.20 15.30 13.46
N LYS A 231 26.25 14.47 13.35
CA LYS A 231 26.65 13.52 14.39
C LYS A 231 26.91 14.24 15.72
N LEU A 232 27.70 15.31 15.71
CA LEU A 232 28.00 16.13 16.88
C LEU A 232 26.75 16.76 17.52
N SER A 233 25.78 17.17 16.70
CA SER A 233 24.53 17.77 17.18
C SER A 233 23.68 16.76 17.94
N ILE A 234 23.73 15.48 17.56
CA ILE A 234 22.99 14.39 18.22
C ILE A 234 23.66 14.02 19.55
N THR A 235 24.99 13.90 19.58
CA THR A 235 25.75 13.50 20.78
C THR A 235 25.62 14.50 21.93
N ARG A 236 25.50 15.80 21.62
CA ARG A 236 25.30 16.84 22.64
C ARG A 236 23.97 16.74 23.38
N GLY A 237 23.00 16.00 22.82
CA GLY A 237 21.65 15.85 23.37
C GLY A 237 21.31 14.44 23.88
N SER A 238 22.20 13.45 23.74
CA SER A 238 21.95 12.05 24.14
C SER A 238 23.17 11.46 24.84
N GLU A 239 22.98 10.93 26.07
CA GLU A 239 24.03 10.31 26.88
C GLU A 239 24.53 8.94 26.34
N ARG A 240 23.91 8.41 25.28
CA ARG A 240 24.10 7.01 24.83
C ARG A 240 24.46 6.80 23.36
N SER A 241 24.58 7.84 22.52
CA SER A 241 24.83 7.63 21.09
C SER A 241 26.28 7.20 20.82
N THR A 242 26.50 5.95 20.39
CA THR A 242 27.78 5.46 19.88
C THR A 242 27.97 5.91 18.43
N VAL A 243 28.49 7.13 18.27
CA VAL A 243 28.69 7.82 16.97
C VAL A 243 29.55 7.04 15.98
N ASP A 244 30.39 6.13 16.47
CA ASP A 244 31.33 5.34 15.65
C ASP A 244 30.62 4.33 14.73
N GLN A 245 29.42 3.85 15.11
CA GLN A 245 28.67 2.87 14.31
C GLN A 245 27.70 3.54 13.32
N GLY A 246 27.21 4.73 13.64
CA GLY A 246 26.24 5.45 12.82
C GLY A 246 25.24 6.21 13.68
N ILE A 247 24.12 6.61 13.08
CA ILE A 247 23.03 7.28 13.78
C ILE A 247 21.93 6.25 14.06
N ASP A 248 21.64 5.99 15.32
CA ASP A 248 20.55 5.10 15.74
C ASP A 248 19.16 5.78 15.59
N ILE A 249 18.10 5.00 15.86
CA ILE A 249 16.73 5.49 15.73
C ILE A 249 16.43 6.69 16.65
N ASP A 250 16.93 6.65 17.88
CA ASP A 250 16.70 7.73 18.85
C ASP A 250 17.46 9.00 18.44
N GLY A 251 18.67 8.87 17.91
CA GLY A 251 19.45 9.94 17.31
C GLY A 251 18.77 10.54 16.08
N PHE A 252 18.19 9.72 15.21
CA PHE A 252 17.42 10.19 14.05
C PHE A 252 16.17 10.97 14.47
N ILE A 253 15.42 10.48 15.46
CA ILE A 253 14.26 11.19 16.03
C ILE A 253 14.72 12.51 16.68
N HIS A 254 15.83 12.48 17.44
CA HIS A 254 16.38 13.65 18.10
C HIS A 254 16.83 14.74 17.10
N LEU A 255 17.47 14.35 16.00
CA LEU A 255 17.83 15.27 14.92
C LEU A 255 16.59 15.99 14.34
N ASN A 256 15.53 15.24 14.08
CA ASN A 256 14.27 15.80 13.59
C ASN A 256 13.58 16.69 14.64
N LYS A 257 13.72 16.36 15.94
CA LYS A 257 13.28 17.23 17.03
C LYS A 257 14.03 18.57 17.02
N ILE A 258 15.36 18.55 16.87
CA ILE A 258 16.18 19.77 16.74
C ILE A 258 15.72 20.62 15.55
N PHE A 259 15.37 19.99 14.42
CA PHE A 259 14.81 20.72 13.28
C PHE A 259 13.49 21.40 13.61
N ALA A 260 12.59 20.74 14.34
CA ALA A 260 11.33 21.35 14.77
C ALA A 260 11.57 22.55 15.72
N GLU A 261 12.42 22.39 16.73
CA GLU A 261 12.75 23.43 17.71
C GLU A 261 13.41 24.66 17.08
N LYS A 262 14.24 24.46 16.05
CA LYS A 262 14.89 25.54 15.30
C LYS A 262 14.00 26.15 14.21
N GLY A 263 12.72 25.79 14.14
CA GLY A 263 11.78 26.26 13.10
C GLY A 263 12.08 25.71 11.69
N ARG A 264 12.92 24.69 11.56
CA ARG A 264 13.30 24.01 10.30
C ARG A 264 12.44 22.79 9.97
N HIS A 265 11.20 22.77 10.45
CA HIS A 265 10.20 21.75 10.18
C HIS A 265 9.89 21.46 8.69
N GLU A 266 10.20 22.37 7.77
CA GLU A 266 10.19 22.11 6.32
C GLU A 266 11.07 20.90 5.94
N THR A 267 12.24 20.76 6.55
CA THR A 267 13.14 19.62 6.36
C THR A 267 12.44 18.29 6.71
N ILE A 268 11.68 18.28 7.80
CA ILE A 268 10.92 17.10 8.26
C ILE A 268 9.83 16.75 7.24
N TRP A 269 9.13 17.75 6.72
CA TRP A 269 8.10 17.54 5.71
C TRP A 269 8.64 17.05 4.37
N ILE A 270 9.80 17.53 3.94
CA ILE A 270 10.48 17.01 2.73
C ILE A 270 10.75 15.51 2.91
N ILE A 271 11.28 15.11 4.08
CA ILE A 271 11.51 13.70 4.42
C ILE A 271 10.19 12.92 4.36
N LEU A 272 9.17 13.36 5.10
CA LEU A 272 7.86 12.70 5.15
C LEU A 272 7.22 12.54 3.75
N ARG A 273 7.22 13.59 2.94
CA ARG A 273 6.61 13.59 1.59
C ARG A 273 7.38 12.74 0.60
N THR A 274 8.71 12.68 0.71
CA THR A 274 9.55 11.77 -0.08
C THR A 274 9.12 10.32 0.14
N PHE A 275 8.79 9.97 1.38
CA PHE A 275 8.28 8.66 1.78
C PHE A 275 6.74 8.53 1.73
N GLN A 276 6.08 9.37 0.92
CA GLN A 276 4.65 9.32 0.61
C GLN A 276 3.69 9.53 1.78
N TYR A 277 4.14 10.20 2.84
CA TYR A 277 3.23 10.69 3.88
C TYR A 277 2.45 11.93 3.42
N THR A 278 1.25 12.05 3.97
CA THR A 278 0.35 13.21 3.82
C THR A 278 0.48 14.14 5.03
N ASP A 279 -0.19 15.29 4.98
CA ASP A 279 -0.16 16.27 6.08
C ASP A 279 -0.85 15.75 7.37
N SER A 280 -1.65 14.68 7.27
CA SER A 280 -2.20 13.94 8.41
C SER A 280 -1.26 12.86 8.97
N LEU A 281 -0.02 12.77 8.48
CA LEU A 281 0.97 11.77 8.86
C LEU A 281 0.54 10.32 8.62
N SER A 282 -0.40 10.13 7.68
CA SER A 282 -0.77 8.84 7.11
C SER A 282 -0.15 8.70 5.72
N LEU A 283 0.17 7.47 5.31
CA LEU A 283 0.59 7.19 3.94
C LEU A 283 -0.54 7.50 2.95
N LYS A 284 -0.18 8.01 1.77
CA LYS A 284 -1.16 8.29 0.71
C LYS A 284 -1.93 7.03 0.34
N ASP A 285 -3.25 7.15 0.24
CA ASP A 285 -4.11 6.03 -0.18
C ASP A 285 -3.73 5.52 -1.58
N SER A 286 -3.42 6.42 -2.52
CA SER A 286 -2.96 6.04 -3.86
C SER A 286 -1.61 5.30 -3.89
N PHE A 287 -0.84 5.37 -2.79
CA PHE A 287 0.43 4.66 -2.63
C PHE A 287 0.22 3.28 -2.00
N LEU A 288 -0.65 3.17 -0.98
CA LEU A 288 -1.01 1.90 -0.35
C LEU A 288 -1.93 1.04 -1.22
N ASN A 289 -2.89 1.68 -1.87
CA ASN A 289 -3.96 1.08 -2.67
C ASN A 289 -3.91 1.65 -4.09
N PRO A 290 -2.83 1.43 -4.86
CA PRO A 290 -2.79 1.86 -6.24
C PRO A 290 -3.88 1.13 -7.04
N LYS A 291 -4.35 1.76 -8.11
CA LYS A 291 -5.35 1.14 -8.98
C LYS A 291 -4.77 -0.12 -9.62
N PHE A 292 -5.33 -1.28 -9.25
CA PHE A 292 -4.94 -2.59 -9.74
C PHE A 292 -6.17 -3.47 -9.87
N ASP A 293 -6.76 -3.47 -11.06
CA ASP A 293 -7.98 -4.21 -11.35
C ASP A 293 -7.61 -5.54 -12.02
N VAL A 294 -7.91 -6.66 -11.36
CA VAL A 294 -7.73 -8.00 -11.92
C VAL A 294 -8.97 -8.33 -12.75
N PRO A 295 -8.85 -8.56 -14.07
CA PRO A 295 -9.99 -8.95 -14.90
C PRO A 295 -10.64 -10.24 -14.44
N GLU A 296 -11.92 -10.42 -14.75
CA GLU A 296 -12.61 -11.69 -14.51
C GLU A 296 -11.84 -12.85 -15.14
N TYR A 297 -11.79 -13.97 -14.41
CA TYR A 297 -11.09 -15.19 -14.79
C TYR A 297 -9.56 -15.09 -14.88
N ALA A 298 -8.97 -13.91 -14.67
CA ALA A 298 -7.53 -13.73 -14.48
C ALA A 298 -7.16 -13.84 -12.99
N SER A 299 -5.86 -13.89 -12.71
CA SER A 299 -5.33 -13.82 -11.35
C SER A 299 -4.12 -12.89 -11.29
N ALA A 300 -3.79 -12.46 -10.07
CA ALA A 300 -2.54 -11.78 -9.81
C ALA A 300 -1.48 -12.78 -9.36
N GLU A 301 -0.24 -12.57 -9.77
CA GLU A 301 0.94 -13.31 -9.34
C GLU A 301 2.07 -12.31 -9.07
N LEU A 302 3.08 -12.73 -8.30
CA LEU A 302 4.30 -11.94 -8.15
C LEU A 302 5.05 -11.88 -9.49
N SER A 303 5.55 -10.69 -9.83
CA SER A 303 6.48 -10.49 -10.93
C SER A 303 7.90 -10.87 -10.49
N PRO A 304 8.87 -11.00 -11.41
CA PRO A 304 10.27 -11.20 -11.04
C PRO A 304 10.81 -10.14 -10.07
N ALA A 305 10.35 -8.89 -10.19
CA ALA A 305 10.73 -7.82 -9.27
C ALA A 305 10.12 -8.03 -7.87
N GLY A 306 8.86 -8.48 -7.80
CA GLY A 306 8.22 -8.83 -6.53
C GLY A 306 8.90 -10.00 -5.82
N TYR A 307 9.24 -11.07 -6.56
CA TYR A 307 10.00 -12.19 -6.01
C TYR A 307 11.37 -11.75 -5.48
N ARG A 308 12.13 -10.99 -6.29
CA ARG A 308 13.43 -10.47 -5.86
C ARG A 308 13.33 -9.67 -4.58
N PHE A 309 12.35 -8.77 -4.48
CA PHE A 309 12.14 -7.98 -3.27
C PHE A 309 11.91 -8.85 -2.02
N PHE A 310 11.03 -9.85 -2.11
CA PHE A 310 10.76 -10.72 -0.96
C PHE A 310 11.91 -11.68 -0.63
N VAL A 311 12.73 -12.06 -1.62
CA VAL A 311 13.99 -12.80 -1.39
C VAL A 311 14.99 -11.92 -0.66
N ASP A 312 15.25 -10.71 -1.18
CA ASP A 312 16.21 -9.78 -0.59
C ASP A 312 15.78 -9.43 0.85
N LEU A 313 14.49 -9.22 1.09
CA LEU A 313 13.95 -8.96 2.43
C LEU A 313 14.11 -10.17 3.37
N PHE A 314 13.91 -11.39 2.90
CA PHE A 314 14.14 -12.59 3.72
C PHE A 314 15.61 -12.66 4.17
N LEU A 315 16.54 -12.49 3.23
CA LEU A 315 17.98 -12.61 3.49
C LEU A 315 18.51 -11.53 4.45
N VAL A 316 17.91 -10.34 4.44
CA VAL A 316 18.26 -9.26 5.38
C VAL A 316 17.82 -9.59 6.81
N PHE A 317 16.70 -10.31 6.98
CA PHE A 317 16.11 -10.59 8.28
C PHE A 317 16.48 -11.95 8.88
N ASP A 318 16.98 -12.89 8.08
CA ASP A 318 17.61 -14.15 8.53
C ASP A 318 19.02 -13.83 9.10
N LYS A 319 19.05 -13.27 10.32
CA LYS A 319 20.26 -12.68 10.91
C LYS A 319 21.25 -13.75 11.37
N ASP A 320 20.74 -14.89 11.81
CA ASP A 320 21.54 -16.03 12.23
C ASP A 320 21.92 -16.97 11.06
N ASN A 321 21.41 -16.72 9.85
CA ASN A 321 21.66 -17.49 8.63
C ASN A 321 21.30 -18.98 8.80
N ASP A 322 20.26 -19.27 9.59
CA ASP A 322 19.80 -20.63 9.82
C ASP A 322 18.82 -21.13 8.73
N GLY A 323 18.50 -20.26 7.77
CA GLY A 323 17.65 -20.55 6.64
C GLY A 323 16.15 -20.51 6.95
N GLY A 324 15.74 -19.94 8.10
CA GLY A 324 14.35 -19.76 8.48
C GLY A 324 14.10 -18.56 9.38
N LEU A 325 13.04 -17.81 9.11
CA LEU A 325 12.67 -16.67 9.96
C LEU A 325 11.98 -17.15 11.24
N ASN A 326 12.55 -16.75 12.38
CA ASN A 326 11.98 -16.96 13.69
C ASN A 326 10.96 -15.86 14.07
N ASN A 327 10.33 -15.99 15.25
CA ASN A 327 9.28 -15.05 15.66
C ASN A 327 9.79 -13.62 15.88
N ASP A 328 11.02 -13.46 16.38
CA ASP A 328 11.62 -12.15 16.64
C ASP A 328 12.03 -11.47 15.33
N GLU A 329 12.58 -12.23 14.39
CA GLU A 329 12.91 -11.76 13.03
C GLU A 329 11.67 -11.37 12.24
N LEU A 330 10.60 -12.18 12.31
CA LEU A 330 9.31 -11.83 11.72
C LEU A 330 8.72 -10.57 12.37
N ALA A 331 8.80 -10.44 13.70
CA ALA A 331 8.32 -9.24 14.39
C ALA A 331 9.11 -7.99 13.97
N ALA A 332 10.42 -8.11 13.79
CA ALA A 332 11.26 -7.03 13.28
C ALA A 332 10.91 -6.68 11.82
N LEU A 333 10.74 -7.68 10.95
CA LEU A 333 10.39 -7.49 9.53
C LEU A 333 9.05 -6.77 9.36
N PHE A 334 8.06 -7.13 10.17
CA PHE A 334 6.72 -6.53 10.13
C PHE A 334 6.57 -5.28 11.00
N ALA A 335 7.61 -4.84 11.71
CA ALA A 335 7.59 -3.64 12.55
C ALA A 335 7.08 -2.35 11.86
N PRO A 336 7.39 -2.05 10.58
CA PRO A 336 6.88 -0.86 9.89
C PRO A 336 5.45 -1.01 9.34
N THR A 337 4.80 -2.16 9.58
CA THR A 337 3.48 -2.52 9.05
C THR A 337 2.43 -2.52 10.16
N PRO A 338 1.13 -2.63 9.86
CA PRO A 338 0.09 -2.86 10.86
C PRO A 338 0.18 -4.22 11.60
N GLY A 339 1.21 -5.03 11.34
CA GLY A 339 1.39 -6.39 11.88
C GLY A 339 1.34 -7.44 10.77
N LEU A 340 1.07 -8.69 11.13
CA LEU A 340 0.82 -9.73 10.13
C LEU A 340 -0.51 -9.44 9.40
N PRO A 341 -0.62 -9.76 8.09
CA PRO A 341 -1.89 -9.69 7.39
C PRO A 341 -2.96 -10.50 8.13
N GLN A 342 -4.18 -9.95 8.23
CA GLN A 342 -5.26 -10.65 8.96
C GLN A 342 -5.55 -12.03 8.36
N SER A 343 -5.48 -12.16 7.03
CA SER A 343 -5.65 -13.43 6.31
C SER A 343 -4.58 -14.47 6.67
N TRP A 344 -3.39 -14.06 7.11
CA TRP A 344 -2.35 -14.98 7.58
C TRP A 344 -2.70 -15.54 8.96
N ASN A 345 -3.25 -14.73 9.86
CA ASN A 345 -3.77 -15.21 11.14
C ASN A 345 -4.92 -16.19 10.94
N ASP A 346 -5.84 -15.88 10.02
CA ASP A 346 -7.01 -16.72 9.75
C ASP A 346 -6.63 -18.07 9.11
N SER A 347 -5.58 -18.09 8.26
CA SER A 347 -4.98 -19.31 7.69
C SER A 347 -3.99 -20.02 8.63
N SER A 348 -3.86 -19.56 9.88
CA SER A 348 -2.98 -20.15 10.90
C SER A 348 -1.48 -20.12 10.54
N PHE A 349 -1.02 -19.08 9.85
CA PHE A 349 0.42 -18.81 9.66
C PHE A 349 1.16 -18.82 11.01
N PRO A 350 2.37 -19.41 11.11
CA PRO A 350 3.18 -20.01 10.04
C PRO A 350 2.84 -21.47 9.70
N SER A 351 1.77 -22.03 10.28
CA SER A 351 1.33 -23.40 10.02
C SER A 351 0.63 -23.59 8.67
N SER A 352 0.45 -22.55 7.87
CA SER A 352 -0.04 -22.63 6.49
C SER A 352 1.04 -22.94 5.46
N THR A 353 2.33 -22.90 5.85
CA THR A 353 3.46 -22.96 4.90
C THR A 353 4.59 -23.85 5.39
N VAL A 354 5.64 -23.97 4.57
CA VAL A 354 6.83 -24.79 4.82
C VAL A 354 7.69 -24.18 5.92
N ARG A 355 8.20 -25.05 6.79
CA ARG A 355 9.10 -24.70 7.89
C ARG A 355 10.29 -25.67 7.92
N ASN A 356 11.41 -25.24 8.50
CA ASN A 356 12.55 -26.12 8.76
C ASN A 356 12.28 -27.02 9.99
N ASP A 357 13.24 -27.89 10.32
CA ASP A 357 13.12 -28.81 11.46
C ASP A 357 12.99 -28.09 12.82
N ALA A 358 13.48 -26.85 12.92
CA ALA A 358 13.32 -25.98 14.08
C ALA A 358 11.95 -25.28 14.13
N GLY A 359 11.10 -25.46 13.12
CA GLY A 359 9.77 -24.86 13.03
C GLY A 359 9.77 -23.41 12.55
N LEU A 360 10.86 -22.94 11.92
CA LEU A 360 11.04 -21.58 11.41
C LEU A 360 10.62 -21.49 9.95
N VAL A 361 10.15 -20.33 9.50
CA VAL A 361 9.61 -20.16 8.14
C VAL A 361 10.75 -20.09 7.13
N THR A 362 10.88 -21.09 6.26
CA THR A 362 11.96 -21.11 5.25
C THR A 362 11.72 -20.09 4.14
N LEU A 363 12.75 -19.78 3.34
CA LEU A 363 12.60 -18.95 2.15
C LEU A 363 11.52 -19.49 1.19
N GLN A 364 11.47 -20.82 1.03
CA GLN A 364 10.43 -21.48 0.24
C GLN A 364 9.04 -21.21 0.82
N GLY A 365 8.88 -21.38 2.14
CA GLY A 365 7.61 -21.12 2.82
C GLY A 365 7.19 -19.65 2.78
N TRP A 366 8.15 -18.73 2.91
CA TRP A 366 7.96 -17.29 2.81
C TRP A 366 7.44 -16.87 1.43
N LEU A 367 8.11 -17.32 0.35
CA LEU A 367 7.68 -17.02 -1.02
C LEU A 367 6.35 -17.68 -1.38
N ALA A 368 6.10 -18.90 -0.86
CA ALA A 368 4.83 -19.58 -1.02
C ALA A 368 3.67 -18.80 -0.37
N GLN A 369 3.87 -18.32 0.85
CA GLN A 369 2.87 -17.52 1.57
C GLN A 369 2.56 -16.20 0.85
N TRP A 370 3.58 -15.47 0.37
CA TRP A 370 3.35 -14.25 -0.43
C TRP A 370 2.71 -14.52 -1.79
N SER A 371 3.06 -15.65 -2.43
CA SER A 371 2.44 -16.06 -3.69
C SER A 371 0.95 -16.36 -3.51
N MET A 372 0.58 -17.04 -2.41
CA MET A 372 -0.81 -17.26 -2.03
C MET A 372 -1.55 -15.94 -1.72
N THR A 373 -0.94 -15.08 -0.92
CA THR A 373 -1.52 -13.78 -0.55
C THR A 373 -1.80 -12.93 -1.78
N THR A 374 -0.86 -12.92 -2.74
CA THR A 374 -1.02 -12.19 -4.00
C THR A 374 -2.14 -12.76 -4.86
N PHE A 375 -2.30 -14.08 -4.85
CA PHE A 375 -3.36 -14.75 -5.59
C PHE A 375 -4.76 -14.46 -5.00
N VAL A 376 -4.90 -14.54 -3.67
CA VAL A 376 -6.19 -14.40 -2.99
C VAL A 376 -6.56 -12.93 -2.76
N GLU A 377 -5.58 -12.11 -2.36
CA GLU A 377 -5.78 -10.72 -1.91
C GLU A 377 -4.67 -9.79 -2.46
N PRO A 378 -4.61 -9.53 -3.78
CA PRO A 378 -3.54 -8.74 -4.38
C PRO A 378 -3.39 -7.33 -3.81
N LYS A 379 -4.50 -6.74 -3.33
CA LYS A 379 -4.49 -5.43 -2.66
C LYS A 379 -3.72 -5.45 -1.33
N THR A 380 -3.82 -6.54 -0.58
CA THR A 380 -3.05 -6.76 0.65
C THR A 380 -1.56 -6.85 0.32
N THR A 381 -1.17 -7.59 -0.74
CA THR A 381 0.23 -7.60 -1.17
C THR A 381 0.73 -6.21 -1.54
N LEU A 382 -0.05 -5.42 -2.28
CA LEU A 382 0.35 -4.05 -2.68
C LEU A 382 0.55 -3.11 -1.49
N SER A 383 -0.32 -3.19 -0.48
CA SER A 383 -0.19 -2.36 0.71
C SER A 383 1.04 -2.75 1.53
N TYR A 384 1.35 -4.04 1.64
CA TYR A 384 2.56 -4.52 2.33
C TYR A 384 3.84 -4.22 1.58
N LEU A 385 3.85 -4.33 0.25
CA LEU A 385 4.97 -3.84 -0.57
C LEU A 385 5.22 -2.35 -0.33
N ALA A 386 4.15 -1.55 -0.24
CA ALA A 386 4.27 -0.14 0.09
C ALA A 386 4.81 0.07 1.52
N TYR A 387 4.30 -0.64 2.53
CA TYR A 387 4.79 -0.53 3.91
C TYR A 387 6.26 -0.92 4.04
N LEU A 388 6.67 -2.03 3.43
CA LEU A 388 8.03 -2.60 3.46
C LEU A 388 9.01 -1.88 2.51
N GLY A 389 8.53 -0.93 1.71
CA GLY A 389 9.38 -0.05 0.91
C GLY A 389 9.87 -0.65 -0.41
N PHE A 390 9.02 -1.40 -1.10
CA PHE A 390 9.28 -1.79 -2.48
C PHE A 390 9.45 -0.55 -3.38
N GLU A 391 10.59 -0.47 -4.06
CA GLU A 391 10.89 0.58 -5.01
C GLU A 391 10.91 0.01 -6.44
N PRO A 392 10.06 0.53 -7.35
CA PRO A 392 10.07 0.09 -8.73
C PRO A 392 11.33 0.57 -9.46
N ALA A 393 11.77 -0.20 -10.47
CA ALA A 393 12.98 0.13 -11.23
C ALA A 393 12.87 1.46 -12.01
N SER A 394 11.64 1.85 -12.38
CA SER A 394 11.36 3.14 -13.02
C SER A 394 10.53 4.03 -12.10
N SER A 395 10.88 5.31 -12.03
CA SER A 395 10.10 6.33 -11.31
C SER A 395 8.70 6.59 -11.88
N ARG A 396 8.39 6.03 -13.06
CA ARG A 396 7.05 6.09 -13.68
C ARG A 396 6.14 4.95 -13.26
N GLU A 397 6.70 3.90 -12.68
CA GLU A 397 5.97 2.74 -12.23
C GLU A 397 5.57 2.90 -10.76
N SER A 398 4.53 2.18 -10.35
CA SER A 398 4.10 2.12 -8.95
C SER A 398 4.43 0.75 -8.34
N THR A 399 4.02 0.52 -7.10
CA THR A 399 4.15 -0.80 -6.45
C THR A 399 3.48 -1.93 -7.25
N THR A 400 2.57 -1.59 -8.19
CA THR A 400 1.99 -2.55 -9.15
C THR A 400 3.02 -3.29 -10.02
N ALA A 401 4.23 -2.75 -10.21
CA ALA A 401 5.29 -3.44 -10.97
C ALA A 401 5.79 -4.73 -10.30
N ALA A 402 5.57 -4.88 -8.99
CA ALA A 402 5.84 -6.11 -8.26
C ALA A 402 4.86 -7.25 -8.60
N LEU A 403 3.73 -6.94 -9.24
CA LEU A 403 2.69 -7.89 -9.59
C LEU A 403 2.56 -8.03 -11.11
N LYS A 404 2.10 -9.18 -11.56
CA LYS A 404 1.69 -9.43 -12.95
C LYS A 404 0.27 -10.02 -12.96
N ILE A 405 -0.49 -9.67 -13.99
CA ILE A 405 -1.83 -10.22 -14.22
C ILE A 405 -1.69 -11.37 -15.22
N THR A 406 -2.26 -12.53 -14.87
CA THR A 406 -2.27 -13.72 -15.72
C THR A 406 -3.30 -13.58 -16.84
N LYS A 407 -3.17 -14.39 -17.90
CA LYS A 407 -4.19 -14.45 -18.95
C LYS A 407 -5.49 -15.00 -18.37
N ALA A 408 -6.61 -14.35 -18.66
CA ALA A 408 -7.93 -14.81 -18.24
C ALA A 408 -8.21 -16.24 -18.71
N ARG A 409 -8.74 -17.07 -17.81
CA ARG A 409 -9.13 -18.45 -18.10
C ARG A 409 -10.25 -18.47 -19.14
N LYS A 410 -10.08 -19.30 -20.17
CA LYS A 410 -11.15 -19.55 -21.15
C LYS A 410 -12.04 -20.65 -20.61
N ARG A 411 -13.32 -20.35 -20.35
CA ARG A 411 -14.38 -21.34 -20.08
C ARG A 411 -14.63 -22.17 -21.36
N ARG A 412 -13.86 -23.23 -21.55
CA ARG A 412 -14.07 -24.26 -22.58
C ARG A 412 -13.94 -25.61 -21.90
N ARG A 413 -14.75 -26.59 -22.29
CA ARG A 413 -14.66 -27.99 -21.78
C ARG A 413 -13.29 -28.66 -22.03
N ARG A 414 -12.46 -28.09 -22.92
CA ARG A 414 -11.07 -28.50 -23.16
C ARG A 414 -10.16 -27.26 -23.26
N PRO A 415 -9.78 -26.65 -22.12
CA PRO A 415 -8.82 -25.56 -22.16
C PRO A 415 -7.42 -26.15 -22.39
N GLY A 416 -6.59 -25.44 -23.15
CA GLY A 416 -5.20 -25.82 -23.34
C GLY A 416 -4.36 -25.61 -22.07
N ARG A 417 -3.06 -25.85 -22.18
CA ARG A 417 -2.10 -25.59 -21.11
C ARG A 417 -2.19 -24.14 -20.62
N VAL A 418 -2.20 -23.97 -19.30
CA VAL A 418 -2.31 -22.69 -18.62
C VAL A 418 -0.91 -22.16 -18.30
N GLU A 419 -0.65 -20.88 -18.61
CA GLU A 419 0.61 -20.19 -18.32
C GLU A 419 0.56 -19.46 -16.97
N ARG A 420 0.30 -20.22 -15.90
CA ARG A 420 0.24 -19.73 -14.51
C ARG A 420 1.23 -20.47 -13.64
N ASN A 421 1.60 -19.83 -12.54
CA ASN A 421 2.55 -20.35 -11.56
C ASN A 421 1.91 -20.58 -10.20
N VAL A 422 0.72 -20.07 -9.93
CA VAL A 422 0.01 -20.29 -8.65
C VAL A 422 -1.34 -20.96 -8.95
N MET A 423 -1.60 -22.10 -8.30
CA MET A 423 -2.80 -22.92 -8.51
C MET A 423 -3.53 -23.17 -7.20
N LEU A 424 -4.86 -23.03 -7.21
CA LEU A 424 -5.72 -23.34 -6.06
C LEU A 424 -6.42 -24.69 -6.23
N CYS A 425 -6.28 -25.57 -5.25
CA CYS A 425 -6.88 -26.90 -5.21
C CYS A 425 -7.75 -27.08 -3.96
N TYR A 426 -9.04 -27.38 -4.16
CA TYR A 426 -9.94 -27.75 -3.07
C TYR A 426 -9.88 -29.24 -2.80
N VAL A 427 -9.63 -29.61 -1.54
CA VAL A 427 -9.57 -31.01 -1.10
C VAL A 427 -10.91 -31.36 -0.45
N LEU A 428 -11.73 -32.15 -1.16
CA LEU A 428 -13.09 -32.50 -0.75
C LEU A 428 -13.18 -33.99 -0.42
N GLY A 429 -13.99 -34.37 0.57
CA GLY A 429 -14.11 -35.76 0.99
C GLY A 429 -14.72 -35.92 2.37
N ALA A 430 -15.11 -37.15 2.73
CA ALA A 430 -15.77 -37.44 4.00
C ALA A 430 -14.93 -37.02 5.22
N PRO A 431 -15.55 -36.70 6.38
CA PRO A 431 -14.84 -36.60 7.65
C PRO A 431 -14.02 -37.87 7.92
N GLY A 432 -12.79 -37.72 8.40
CA GLY A 432 -11.91 -38.86 8.67
C GLY A 432 -11.22 -39.48 7.45
N SER A 433 -11.45 -38.97 6.23
CA SER A 433 -10.84 -39.55 5.01
C SER A 433 -9.32 -39.37 4.89
N GLY A 434 -8.72 -38.48 5.70
CA GLY A 434 -7.27 -38.21 5.68
C GLY A 434 -6.86 -36.88 5.03
N LYS A 435 -7.82 -35.99 4.73
CA LYS A 435 -7.57 -34.67 4.10
C LYS A 435 -6.53 -33.83 4.85
N SER A 436 -6.68 -33.67 6.16
CA SER A 436 -5.75 -32.85 6.95
C SER A 436 -4.34 -33.42 6.96
N SER A 437 -4.21 -34.76 7.06
CA SER A 437 -2.92 -35.43 6.96
C SER A 437 -2.27 -35.25 5.58
N LEU A 438 -3.06 -35.16 4.51
CA LEU A 438 -2.57 -34.85 3.17
C LEU A 438 -2.00 -33.42 3.08
N LEU A 439 -2.68 -32.43 3.67
CA LEU A 439 -2.17 -31.05 3.77
C LEU A 439 -0.90 -30.99 4.63
N ASP A 440 -0.85 -31.71 5.74
CA ASP A 440 0.34 -31.76 6.60
C ASP A 440 1.52 -32.45 5.89
N ALA A 441 1.27 -33.53 5.15
CA ALA A 441 2.28 -34.19 4.31
C ALA A 441 2.82 -33.27 3.20
N PHE A 442 1.97 -32.42 2.61
CA PHE A 442 2.39 -31.42 1.61
C PHE A 442 3.38 -30.39 2.15
N LEU A 443 3.34 -30.15 3.46
CA LEU A 443 4.27 -29.27 4.18
C LEU A 443 5.41 -30.04 4.85
N ASN A 444 5.63 -31.30 4.48
CA ASN A 444 6.65 -32.21 5.04
C ASN A 444 6.56 -32.39 6.56
N ARG A 445 5.35 -32.42 7.11
CA ARG A 445 5.14 -32.65 8.55
C ARG A 445 5.12 -34.14 8.88
N PRO A 446 5.55 -34.52 10.10
CA PRO A 446 5.40 -35.90 10.55
C PRO A 446 3.92 -36.28 10.60
N PHE A 447 3.63 -37.54 10.29
CA PHE A 447 2.28 -38.08 10.37
C PHE A 447 1.79 -38.10 11.83
N ASP A 448 0.62 -37.54 12.07
CA ASP A 448 -0.10 -37.65 13.34
C ASP A 448 -1.28 -38.62 13.19
N SER A 449 -1.33 -39.61 14.07
CA SER A 449 -2.39 -40.63 14.13
C SER A 449 -3.66 -40.13 14.82
N LEU A 450 -3.59 -39.03 15.57
CA LEU A 450 -4.72 -38.48 16.29
C LEU A 450 -5.67 -37.75 15.34
N TYR A 451 -6.93 -38.17 15.34
CA TYR A 451 -7.96 -37.52 14.54
C TYR A 451 -8.44 -36.23 15.21
N HIS A 452 -8.36 -35.13 14.47
CA HIS A 452 -8.87 -33.83 14.87
C HIS A 452 -9.91 -33.37 13.84
N PRO A 453 -11.19 -33.16 14.22
CA PRO A 453 -12.18 -32.63 13.31
C PRO A 453 -11.82 -31.23 12.79
N THR A 454 -11.95 -31.04 11.48
CA THR A 454 -11.69 -29.76 10.81
C THR A 454 -12.87 -28.82 10.97
N ILE A 455 -12.86 -28.01 12.03
CA ILE A 455 -13.92 -27.02 12.30
C ILE A 455 -13.74 -25.80 11.38
N LYS A 456 -12.53 -25.22 11.37
CA LYS A 456 -12.18 -24.08 10.51
C LYS A 456 -11.47 -24.56 9.23
N PRO A 457 -11.57 -23.82 8.11
CA PRO A 457 -10.79 -24.12 6.92
C PRO A 457 -9.30 -24.20 7.24
N ARG A 458 -8.60 -25.14 6.60
CA ARG A 458 -7.14 -25.30 6.69
C ARG A 458 -6.54 -25.08 5.31
N THR A 459 -5.46 -24.32 5.25
CA THR A 459 -4.74 -24.04 4.01
C THR A 459 -3.30 -24.49 4.15
N ALA A 460 -2.77 -25.11 3.10
CA ALA A 460 -1.36 -25.46 2.98
C ALA A 460 -0.84 -24.95 1.63
N VAL A 461 0.19 -24.12 1.64
CA VAL A 461 0.84 -23.63 0.41
C VAL A 461 2.30 -24.04 0.37
N ASN A 462 2.74 -24.55 -0.77
CA ASN A 462 4.12 -24.93 -1.02
C ASN A 462 4.45 -24.82 -2.52
N SER A 463 5.74 -24.76 -2.86
CA SER A 463 6.20 -24.97 -4.23
C SER A 463 6.26 -26.46 -4.58
N VAL A 464 5.95 -26.76 -5.83
CA VAL A 464 6.01 -28.08 -6.45
C VAL A 464 6.90 -27.99 -7.68
N GLU A 465 7.90 -28.86 -7.74
CA GLU A 465 8.78 -28.99 -8.90
C GLU A 465 8.18 -29.98 -9.91
N LEU A 466 7.90 -29.50 -11.11
CA LEU A 466 7.31 -30.29 -12.19
C LEU A 466 8.40 -30.94 -13.04
N GLN A 467 7.99 -31.92 -13.85
CA GLN A 467 8.88 -32.52 -14.84
C GLN A 467 9.45 -31.45 -15.78
N GLY A 468 10.78 -31.43 -15.92
CA GLY A 468 11.50 -30.43 -16.71
C GLY A 468 11.99 -29.21 -15.92
N GLY A 469 11.98 -29.26 -14.57
CA GLY A 469 12.60 -28.27 -13.69
C GLY A 469 11.80 -26.96 -13.54
N LYS A 470 10.56 -26.91 -14.02
CA LYS A 470 9.67 -25.76 -13.80
C LYS A 470 9.05 -25.87 -12.41
N GLN A 471 9.14 -24.82 -11.62
CA GLN A 471 8.46 -24.72 -10.32
C GLN A 471 7.14 -23.95 -10.44
N CYS A 472 6.16 -24.36 -9.64
CA CYS A 472 4.90 -23.66 -9.42
C CYS A 472 4.51 -23.73 -7.94
N TYR A 473 3.55 -22.93 -7.51
CA TYR A 473 2.98 -22.95 -6.17
C TYR A 473 1.59 -23.58 -6.22
N LEU A 474 1.36 -24.54 -5.33
CA LEU A 474 0.08 -25.19 -5.15
C LEU A 474 -0.48 -24.80 -3.78
N ILE A 475 -1.72 -24.31 -3.77
CA ILE A 475 -2.49 -23.99 -2.57
C ILE A 475 -3.50 -25.11 -2.39
N LEU A 476 -3.36 -25.90 -1.33
CA LEU A 476 -4.33 -26.91 -0.92
C LEU A 476 -5.24 -26.32 0.16
N GLU A 477 -6.54 -26.40 -0.03
CA GLU A 477 -7.51 -25.88 0.94
C GLU A 477 -8.53 -26.96 1.31
N GLU A 478 -8.57 -27.30 2.60
CA GLU A 478 -9.60 -28.11 3.23
C GLU A 478 -10.65 -27.17 3.83
N LEU A 479 -11.91 -27.29 3.41
CA LEU A 479 -12.91 -26.23 3.62
C LEU A 479 -13.60 -26.24 5.01
N GLY A 480 -13.45 -27.31 5.79
CA GLY A 480 -14.07 -27.43 7.12
C GLY A 480 -15.60 -27.21 7.09
N GLU A 481 -16.15 -26.56 8.11
CA GLU A 481 -17.59 -26.26 8.19
C GLU A 481 -18.09 -25.26 7.12
N LEU A 482 -17.18 -24.53 6.46
CA LEU A 482 -17.53 -23.59 5.39
C LEU A 482 -17.72 -24.27 4.04
N GLU A 483 -17.49 -25.59 3.93
CA GLU A 483 -17.63 -26.35 2.68
C GLU A 483 -18.96 -26.05 1.95
N PRO A 484 -20.15 -26.13 2.56
CA PRO A 484 -21.39 -25.85 1.84
C PRO A 484 -21.46 -24.43 1.28
N ALA A 485 -21.07 -23.43 2.08
CA ALA A 485 -21.13 -22.03 1.67
C ALA A 485 -20.14 -21.70 0.54
N ILE A 486 -18.97 -22.34 0.53
CA ILE A 486 -17.96 -22.18 -0.53
C ILE A 486 -18.41 -22.89 -1.81
N LEU A 487 -18.94 -24.11 -1.69
CA LEU A 487 -19.42 -24.88 -2.85
C LEU A 487 -20.68 -24.26 -3.47
N GLU A 488 -21.49 -23.50 -2.73
CA GLU A 488 -22.62 -22.74 -3.29
C GLU A 488 -22.19 -21.42 -3.95
N ASN A 489 -20.98 -20.92 -3.64
CA ASN A 489 -20.49 -19.64 -4.15
C ASN A 489 -19.73 -19.81 -5.49
N THR A 490 -20.40 -19.45 -6.58
CA THR A 490 -19.82 -19.55 -7.93
C THR A 490 -18.50 -18.80 -8.09
N SER A 491 -18.32 -17.64 -7.45
CA SER A 491 -17.07 -16.86 -7.60
C SER A 491 -15.86 -17.55 -6.94
N LYS A 492 -16.08 -18.28 -5.84
CA LYS A 492 -15.04 -19.08 -5.17
C LYS A 492 -14.66 -20.31 -6.01
N LEU A 493 -15.65 -20.97 -6.58
CA LEU A 493 -15.43 -22.10 -7.48
C LEU A 493 -14.78 -21.68 -8.80
N GLU A 494 -15.12 -20.50 -9.31
CA GLU A 494 -14.43 -19.91 -10.46
C GLU A 494 -12.98 -19.59 -10.16
N ALA A 495 -12.60 -19.32 -8.90
CA ALA A 495 -11.21 -19.09 -8.49
C ALA A 495 -10.42 -20.41 -8.43
N CYS A 496 -11.06 -21.52 -8.06
CA CYS A 496 -10.49 -22.87 -7.99
C CYS A 496 -9.93 -23.34 -9.35
N ASP A 497 -8.76 -23.98 -9.34
CA ASP A 497 -8.13 -24.55 -10.54
C ASP A 497 -8.31 -26.08 -10.62
N LEU A 498 -8.49 -26.75 -9.48
CA LEU A 498 -8.61 -28.21 -9.40
C LEU A 498 -9.39 -28.64 -8.15
N ILE A 499 -10.22 -29.68 -8.28
CA ILE A 499 -10.80 -30.39 -7.13
C ILE A 499 -10.08 -31.72 -6.93
N CYS A 500 -9.57 -31.94 -5.71
CA CYS A 500 -9.06 -33.24 -5.27
C CYS A 500 -10.16 -33.94 -4.46
N TYR A 501 -10.87 -34.88 -5.07
CA TYR A 501 -11.83 -35.73 -4.39
C TYR A 501 -11.12 -36.86 -3.67
N THR A 502 -11.25 -36.88 -2.35
CA THR A 502 -10.55 -37.83 -1.46
C THR A 502 -11.55 -38.75 -0.76
N TYR A 503 -11.21 -40.03 -0.69
CA TYR A 503 -11.93 -41.00 0.14
C TYR A 503 -10.91 -41.92 0.82
N ASP A 504 -11.33 -42.59 1.88
CA ASP A 504 -10.50 -43.54 2.62
C ASP A 504 -10.72 -44.94 2.05
N SER A 505 -9.65 -45.53 1.49
CA SER A 505 -9.73 -46.85 0.85
C SER A 505 -10.06 -48.00 1.81
N SER A 506 -9.90 -47.78 3.11
CA SER A 506 -10.23 -48.74 4.18
C SER A 506 -11.63 -48.54 4.76
N ASP A 507 -12.21 -47.34 4.64
CA ASP A 507 -13.58 -47.04 5.09
C ASP A 507 -14.59 -47.32 3.97
N PRO A 508 -15.50 -48.31 4.13
CA PRO A 508 -16.46 -48.67 3.10
C PRO A 508 -17.48 -47.56 2.79
N ASP A 509 -17.72 -46.61 3.70
CA ASP A 509 -18.77 -45.59 3.51
C ASP A 509 -18.22 -44.26 2.93
N SER A 510 -16.89 -44.10 2.88
CA SER A 510 -16.24 -42.83 2.55
C SER A 510 -16.45 -42.37 1.10
N PHE A 511 -16.45 -43.29 0.11
CA PHE A 511 -16.61 -42.91 -1.30
C PHE A 511 -18.03 -42.41 -1.63
N SER A 512 -19.05 -42.91 -0.93
CA SER A 512 -20.44 -42.48 -1.12
C SER A 512 -20.62 -40.98 -0.89
N HIS A 513 -19.79 -40.38 -0.03
CA HIS A 513 -19.78 -38.95 0.24
C HIS A 513 -19.45 -38.13 -1.01
N ILE A 514 -18.45 -38.54 -1.82
CA ILE A 514 -18.09 -37.84 -3.05
C ILE A 514 -19.26 -37.86 -4.05
N VAL A 515 -19.90 -39.02 -4.20
CA VAL A 515 -21.06 -39.18 -5.10
C VAL A 515 -22.22 -38.27 -4.66
N ASN A 516 -22.52 -38.25 -3.37
CA ASN A 516 -23.58 -37.41 -2.81
C ASN A 516 -23.26 -35.91 -2.94
N LEU A 517 -22.00 -35.53 -2.73
CA LEU A 517 -21.53 -34.14 -2.84
C LEU A 517 -21.66 -33.63 -4.28
N ARG A 518 -21.27 -34.42 -5.27
CA ARG A 518 -21.46 -34.07 -6.70
C ARG A 518 -22.92 -34.05 -7.12
N LYS A 519 -23.74 -34.99 -6.63
CA LYS A 519 -25.21 -34.96 -6.83
C LYS A 519 -25.83 -33.67 -6.26
N LYS A 520 -25.33 -33.20 -5.11
CA LYS A 520 -25.81 -31.98 -4.44
C LYS A 520 -25.34 -30.70 -5.14
N TYR A 521 -24.13 -30.69 -5.69
CA TYR A 521 -23.52 -29.53 -6.35
C TYR A 521 -23.09 -29.89 -7.80
N PRO A 522 -24.03 -29.90 -8.76
CA PRO A 522 -23.75 -30.36 -10.13
C PRO A 522 -22.69 -29.54 -10.87
N HIS A 523 -22.56 -28.25 -10.54
CA HIS A 523 -21.57 -27.34 -11.14
C HIS A 523 -20.12 -27.69 -10.79
N LEU A 524 -19.87 -28.64 -9.87
CA LEU A 524 -18.53 -29.18 -9.66
C LEU A 524 -18.04 -30.02 -10.86
N ASP A 525 -18.95 -30.47 -11.72
CA ASP A 525 -18.61 -31.19 -12.95
C ASP A 525 -18.03 -30.24 -14.02
N ASP A 526 -18.21 -28.93 -13.86
CA ASP A 526 -17.60 -27.89 -14.70
C ASP A 526 -16.17 -27.53 -14.25
N LEU A 527 -15.61 -28.26 -13.28
CA LEU A 527 -14.27 -28.06 -12.76
C LEU A 527 -13.37 -29.28 -13.00
N PRO A 528 -12.07 -29.07 -13.28
CA PRO A 528 -11.08 -30.14 -13.34
C PRO A 528 -11.04 -30.86 -11.99
N ASN A 529 -10.97 -32.19 -12.00
CA ASN A 529 -10.91 -32.98 -10.78
C ASN A 529 -10.05 -34.23 -10.88
N ILE A 530 -9.55 -34.68 -9.74
CA ILE A 530 -8.83 -35.95 -9.57
C ILE A 530 -9.46 -36.71 -8.41
N TYR A 531 -9.59 -38.03 -8.54
CA TYR A 531 -10.03 -38.92 -7.47
C TYR A 531 -8.82 -39.57 -6.80
N VAL A 532 -8.78 -39.54 -5.48
CA VAL A 532 -7.67 -40.03 -4.66
C VAL A 532 -8.21 -40.93 -3.56
N ALA A 533 -7.70 -42.15 -3.53
CA ALA A 533 -7.93 -43.14 -2.49
C ALA A 533 -6.81 -43.02 -1.45
N LEU A 534 -7.09 -42.33 -0.34
CA LEU A 534 -6.18 -42.15 0.77
C LEU A 534 -6.10 -43.41 1.65
N LYS A 535 -5.09 -43.45 2.52
CA LYS A 535 -4.80 -44.55 3.45
C LYS A 535 -4.62 -45.91 2.75
N ALA A 536 -4.01 -45.90 1.56
CA ALA A 536 -3.76 -47.12 0.78
C ALA A 536 -2.76 -48.09 1.43
N ASP A 537 -2.15 -47.71 2.55
CA ASP A 537 -1.35 -48.56 3.44
C ASP A 537 -2.21 -49.49 4.32
N LEU A 538 -3.52 -49.21 4.45
CA LEU A 538 -4.48 -50.05 5.16
C LEU A 538 -5.16 -51.05 4.21
N ASP A 539 -5.84 -52.04 4.79
CA ASP A 539 -6.58 -53.05 4.02
C ASP A 539 -7.70 -52.40 3.20
N LYS A 540 -7.59 -52.52 1.87
CA LYS A 540 -8.60 -52.01 0.93
C LYS A 540 -9.94 -52.73 1.16
N THR A 541 -11.00 -51.95 1.36
CA THR A 541 -12.36 -52.49 1.52
C THR A 541 -13.25 -52.18 0.33
N THR A 542 -14.30 -52.99 0.13
CA THR A 542 -15.32 -52.73 -0.88
C THR A 542 -16.15 -51.52 -0.46
N GLN A 543 -16.26 -50.53 -1.34
CA GLN A 543 -17.00 -49.30 -1.07
C GLN A 543 -18.51 -49.54 -1.20
N ARG A 544 -19.29 -49.15 -0.18
CA ARG A 544 -20.76 -49.21 -0.12
C ARG A 544 -21.39 -48.05 -0.89
N SER A 545 -21.09 -48.01 -2.18
CA SER A 545 -21.67 -47.09 -3.15
C SER A 545 -22.37 -47.88 -4.25
N GLU A 546 -23.28 -47.25 -5.00
CA GLU A 546 -23.97 -47.86 -6.15
C GLU A 546 -22.98 -48.43 -7.18
N GLN A 547 -21.82 -47.77 -7.32
CA GLN A 547 -20.71 -48.19 -8.19
C GLN A 547 -19.40 -48.17 -7.41
N GLN A 548 -18.50 -49.11 -7.72
CA GLN A 548 -17.14 -49.06 -7.19
C GLN A 548 -16.37 -47.85 -7.75
N PRO A 549 -15.38 -47.31 -7.02
CA PRO A 549 -14.67 -46.09 -7.44
C PRO A 549 -14.13 -46.12 -8.87
N ASP A 550 -13.50 -47.24 -9.27
CA ASP A 550 -12.97 -47.41 -10.63
C ASP A 550 -14.06 -47.38 -11.70
N GLN A 551 -15.20 -48.02 -11.43
CA GLN A 551 -16.34 -48.05 -12.34
C GLN A 551 -16.99 -46.67 -12.46
N TYR A 552 -17.08 -45.95 -11.34
CA TYR A 552 -17.64 -44.61 -11.27
C TYR A 552 -16.81 -43.61 -12.08
N THR A 553 -15.47 -43.61 -11.93
CA THR A 553 -14.62 -42.69 -12.70
C THR A 553 -14.57 -43.05 -14.17
N VAL A 554 -14.57 -44.33 -14.53
CA VAL A 554 -14.68 -44.79 -15.93
C VAL A 554 -16.00 -44.32 -16.56
N GLY A 555 -17.12 -44.38 -15.84
CA GLY A 555 -18.41 -43.85 -16.30
C GLY A 555 -18.41 -42.36 -16.60
N LEU A 556 -17.46 -41.61 -16.02
CA LEU A 556 -17.26 -40.17 -16.25
C LEU A 556 -16.12 -39.88 -17.24
N MET A 557 -15.56 -40.92 -17.84
CA MET A 557 -14.37 -40.89 -18.70
C MET A 557 -13.15 -40.22 -18.02
N MET A 558 -13.05 -40.41 -16.71
CA MET A 558 -11.96 -39.96 -15.86
C MET A 558 -10.96 -41.08 -15.60
N ASN A 559 -9.74 -40.72 -15.21
CA ASN A 559 -8.74 -41.70 -14.79
C ASN A 559 -9.21 -42.45 -13.53
N ALA A 560 -8.72 -43.68 -13.36
CA ALA A 560 -8.94 -44.44 -12.12
C ALA A 560 -8.39 -43.68 -10.90
N PRO A 561 -9.01 -43.83 -9.71
CA PRO A 561 -8.52 -43.17 -8.50
C PRO A 561 -7.06 -43.51 -8.19
N LEU A 562 -6.29 -42.49 -7.82
CA LEU A 562 -4.90 -42.65 -7.40
C LEU A 562 -4.86 -43.20 -5.97
N HIS A 563 -4.22 -44.35 -5.78
CA HIS A 563 -4.05 -44.96 -4.47
C HIS A 563 -2.76 -44.45 -3.82
N VAL A 564 -2.90 -43.78 -2.67
CA VAL A 564 -1.78 -43.12 -2.00
C VAL A 564 -1.90 -43.28 -0.48
N SER A 565 -0.76 -43.22 0.20
CA SER A 565 -0.72 -42.98 1.63
C SER A 565 0.29 -41.89 1.96
N VAL A 566 -0.06 -41.08 2.95
CA VAL A 566 0.83 -40.04 3.50
C VAL A 566 2.04 -40.63 4.23
N THR A 567 1.99 -41.92 4.58
CA THR A 567 3.12 -42.66 5.17
C THR A 567 4.13 -43.15 4.13
N TRP A 568 3.81 -43.05 2.84
CA TRP A 568 4.70 -43.48 1.75
C TRP A 568 5.59 -42.35 1.27
N HIS A 569 6.84 -42.69 0.93
CA HIS A 569 7.82 -41.74 0.37
C HIS A 569 7.38 -41.18 -0.99
N SER A 570 6.50 -41.88 -1.71
CA SER A 570 5.98 -41.46 -3.02
C SER A 570 4.82 -40.46 -2.95
N ILE A 571 4.41 -40.00 -1.76
CA ILE A 571 3.31 -39.03 -1.63
C ILE A 571 3.57 -37.72 -2.41
N SER A 572 4.84 -37.35 -2.59
CA SER A 572 5.25 -36.20 -3.40
C SER A 572 4.78 -36.26 -4.85
N GLU A 573 4.70 -37.47 -5.44
CA GLU A 573 4.23 -37.69 -6.82
C GLU A 573 2.76 -37.28 -6.99
N LEU A 574 1.95 -37.38 -5.94
CA LEU A 574 0.57 -36.90 -5.96
C LEU A 574 0.52 -35.39 -6.14
N PHE A 575 1.33 -34.62 -5.40
CA PHE A 575 1.33 -33.16 -5.50
C PHE A 575 1.80 -32.69 -6.87
N VAL A 576 2.77 -33.38 -7.47
CA VAL A 576 3.17 -33.17 -8.87
C VAL A 576 1.99 -33.45 -9.81
N THR A 577 1.30 -34.56 -9.63
CA THR A 577 0.12 -34.92 -10.45
C THR A 577 -1.00 -33.89 -10.33
N LEU A 578 -1.29 -33.39 -9.13
CA LEU A 578 -2.27 -32.33 -8.91
C LEU A 578 -1.85 -31.03 -9.61
N ALA A 579 -0.59 -30.63 -9.48
CA ALA A 579 -0.07 -29.43 -10.13
C ALA A 579 -0.10 -29.55 -11.68
N GLU A 580 0.26 -30.71 -12.23
CA GLU A 580 0.19 -30.98 -13.66
C GLU A 580 -1.25 -30.94 -14.20
N ALA A 581 -2.21 -31.50 -13.46
CA ALA A 581 -3.62 -31.45 -13.80
C ALA A 581 -4.20 -30.03 -13.76
N ALA A 582 -3.79 -29.21 -12.79
CA ALA A 582 -4.17 -27.80 -12.73
C ALA A 582 -3.56 -26.98 -13.89
N ILE A 583 -2.33 -27.30 -14.31
CA ILE A 583 -1.65 -26.65 -15.45
C ILE A 583 -2.22 -27.11 -16.79
N ASN A 584 -2.67 -28.36 -16.90
CA ASN A 584 -3.28 -28.91 -18.09
C ASN A 584 -4.69 -29.43 -17.79
N PRO A 585 -5.68 -28.55 -17.59
CA PRO A 585 -6.99 -28.98 -17.11
C PRO A 585 -7.71 -29.95 -18.05
N SER A 586 -7.37 -29.96 -19.35
CA SER A 586 -7.95 -30.87 -20.34
C SER A 586 -7.86 -32.36 -20.00
N ILE A 587 -6.86 -32.76 -19.21
CA ILE A 587 -6.68 -34.17 -18.78
C ILE A 587 -7.50 -34.53 -17.53
N ALA A 588 -8.09 -33.54 -16.85
CA ALA A 588 -8.78 -33.68 -15.57
C ALA A 588 -10.26 -33.27 -15.62
N PHE A 589 -10.82 -32.93 -16.78
CA PHE A 589 -12.25 -32.69 -16.92
C PHE A 589 -13.05 -33.99 -17.07
N PRO A 590 -14.21 -34.12 -16.37
CA PRO A 590 -15.20 -35.14 -16.72
C PRO A 590 -15.62 -34.95 -18.18
N LYS A 591 -15.51 -35.99 -19.00
CA LYS A 591 -15.87 -35.88 -20.42
C LYS A 591 -17.31 -36.34 -20.59
N SER A 592 -18.20 -35.44 -21.02
CA SER A 592 -19.50 -35.83 -21.57
C SER A 592 -19.33 -36.36 -23.00
N GLU A 593 -20.30 -37.14 -23.49
CA GLU A 593 -20.39 -37.49 -24.91
C GLU A 593 -20.25 -36.23 -25.79
N GLU A 594 -19.55 -36.38 -26.91
CA GLU A 594 -19.16 -35.29 -27.81
C GLU A 594 -20.39 -34.49 -28.27
N GLU A 595 -20.49 -33.21 -27.90
CA GLU A 595 -21.27 -32.29 -28.71
C GLU A 595 -20.60 -32.18 -30.09
N PRO A 596 -21.38 -32.22 -31.19
CA PRO A 596 -20.82 -32.20 -32.53
C PRO A 596 -19.88 -30.99 -32.71
N PRO A 597 -18.77 -31.15 -33.43
CA PRO A 597 -17.78 -30.09 -33.56
C PRO A 597 -18.45 -28.80 -34.05
N ASP A 598 -18.19 -27.69 -33.35
CA ASP A 598 -18.68 -26.37 -33.74
C ASP A 598 -18.08 -25.98 -35.11
N ARG A 599 -18.86 -26.24 -36.16
CA ARG A 599 -18.52 -25.96 -37.56
C ARG A 599 -18.84 -24.54 -37.97
N THR A 600 -19.26 -23.66 -37.05
CA THR A 600 -19.66 -22.27 -37.37
C THR A 600 -18.53 -21.52 -38.06
N GLY A 601 -17.27 -21.68 -37.61
CA GLY A 601 -16.10 -21.08 -38.27
C GLY A 601 -15.85 -21.61 -39.69
N LEU A 602 -16.11 -22.90 -39.92
CA LEU A 602 -16.01 -23.52 -41.25
C LEU A 602 -17.11 -23.00 -42.19
N TYR A 603 -18.34 -22.85 -41.69
CA TYR A 603 -19.46 -22.29 -42.46
C TYR A 603 -19.26 -20.82 -42.79
N VAL A 604 -18.71 -20.02 -41.87
CA VAL A 604 -18.35 -18.61 -42.14
C VAL A 604 -17.23 -18.52 -43.17
N ALA A 605 -16.19 -19.36 -43.06
CA ALA A 605 -15.10 -19.39 -44.04
C ALA A 605 -15.57 -19.83 -45.43
N LEU A 606 -16.42 -20.86 -45.51
CA LEU A 606 -17.06 -21.31 -46.75
C LEU A 606 -17.98 -20.23 -47.33
N GLY A 607 -18.79 -19.56 -46.49
CA GLY A 607 -19.63 -18.45 -46.91
C GLY A 607 -18.82 -17.29 -47.50
N ALA A 608 -17.71 -16.91 -46.83
CA ALA A 608 -16.82 -15.86 -47.30
C ALA A 608 -16.13 -16.22 -48.63
N THR A 609 -15.70 -17.47 -48.81
CA THR A 609 -15.09 -17.94 -50.07
C THR A 609 -16.09 -17.99 -51.21
N VAL A 610 -17.33 -18.43 -50.96
CA VAL A 610 -18.39 -18.41 -51.97
C VAL A 610 -18.74 -16.98 -52.37
N CYS A 611 -18.89 -16.06 -51.42
CA CYS A 611 -19.12 -14.64 -51.71
C CYS A 611 -17.99 -14.01 -52.53
N ALA A 612 -16.73 -14.31 -52.19
CA ALA A 612 -15.57 -13.83 -52.93
C ALA A 612 -15.52 -14.40 -54.36
N ALA A 613 -15.82 -15.68 -54.54
CA ALA A 613 -15.88 -16.31 -55.86
C ALA A 613 -17.01 -15.72 -56.73
N VAL A 614 -18.19 -15.50 -56.16
CA VAL A 614 -19.32 -14.86 -56.86
C VAL A 614 -18.96 -13.43 -57.25
N ALA A 615 -18.33 -12.66 -56.35
CA ALA A 615 -17.87 -11.31 -56.66
C ALA A 615 -16.84 -11.31 -57.79
N ALA A 616 -15.86 -12.22 -57.77
CA ALA A 616 -14.87 -12.36 -58.83
C ALA A 616 -15.51 -12.72 -60.18
N VAL A 617 -16.49 -13.62 -60.20
CA VAL A 617 -17.24 -13.98 -61.42
C VAL A 617 -18.07 -12.81 -61.94
N MET A 618 -18.71 -12.04 -61.06
CA MET A 618 -19.46 -10.83 -61.45
C MET A 618 -18.54 -9.74 -62.03
N ILE A 619 -17.36 -9.55 -61.43
CA ILE A 619 -16.35 -8.62 -61.94
C ILE A 619 -15.86 -9.09 -63.32
N TRP A 620 -15.54 -10.38 -63.47
CA TRP A 620 -15.10 -10.93 -64.74
C TRP A 620 -16.15 -10.80 -65.85
N ARG A 621 -17.43 -11.08 -65.55
CA ARG A 621 -18.55 -10.88 -66.49
C ARG A 621 -18.76 -9.41 -66.85
N ARG A 622 -18.55 -8.48 -65.91
CA ARG A 622 -18.62 -7.04 -66.22
C ARG A 622 -17.46 -6.60 -67.12
N THR A 623 -16.27 -7.14 -66.93
CA THR A 623 -15.11 -6.81 -67.78
C THR A 623 -15.21 -7.40 -69.19
N THR A 624 -15.87 -8.54 -69.38
CA THR A 624 -16.05 -9.16 -70.72
C THR A 624 -17.28 -8.65 -71.48
N ALA A 625 -18.24 -8.01 -70.80
CA ALA A 625 -19.39 -7.37 -71.45
C ALA A 625 -19.10 -5.94 -71.97
N VAL A 626 -17.91 -5.39 -71.69
CA VAL A 626 -17.47 -4.04 -72.08
C VAL A 626 -16.37 -4.10 -73.18
N SER A 627 -16.06 -5.28 -73.70
CA SER A 627 -15.13 -5.50 -74.83
C SER A 627 -15.85 -5.78 -76.14
#